data_AF-A0A3D2KDJ3-F1
#
_entry.id   AF-A0A3D2KDJ3-F1
#
_cell.length_a   1.000
_cell.length_b   1.000
_cell.length_c   1.000
_cell.angle_alpha   90.00
_cell.angle_beta   90.00
_cell.angle_gamma   90.00
#
_symmetry.space_group_name_H-M   'P 1'
#
loop_
_entity.id
_entity.type
_entity.pdbx_description
1 polymer ?
#
loop_
_entity_poly.entity_id
_entity_poly.type
_entity_poly.pdbx_seq_one_letter_code
_entity_poly.pdbx_strand_id
1 'polypeptide(L)'
;MGKTLIVVDMQNDFITGSLGTKEAQDIVQKVKNKITEYQKRGDEIIFTRDTHQPDYLNTPEGKKLPVEHCIEGTKGWQIADGLEVDGAKYIDKPTFGWTHWNDRTFEEIEMVGLCTDICVVS
;
A
#
# COMPACT_ATOMS: atom_id res chain seq x y z
N MET A 1 5.13 -12.03 -21.63
CA MET A 1 4.16 -10.95 -21.32
C MET A 1 4.25 -10.73 -19.83
N GLY A 2 4.64 -9.52 -19.42
CA GLY A 2 5.00 -9.22 -18.04
C GLY A 2 3.77 -8.75 -17.28
N LYS A 3 3.47 -9.40 -16.16
CA LYS A 3 2.38 -8.94 -15.28
C LYS A 3 2.92 -7.94 -14.27
N THR A 4 2.05 -7.08 -13.77
CA THR A 4 2.39 -6.16 -12.68
C THR A 4 1.48 -6.43 -11.48
N LEU A 5 2.08 -6.66 -10.31
CA LEU A 5 1.36 -6.70 -9.04
C LEU A 5 1.49 -5.34 -8.36
N ILE A 6 0.36 -4.70 -8.09
CA ILE A 6 0.29 -3.51 -7.25
C ILE A 6 -0.17 -3.94 -5.85
N VAL A 7 0.71 -3.78 -4.87
CA VAL A 7 0.46 -4.05 -3.45
C VAL A 7 0.10 -2.73 -2.78
N VAL A 8 -1.19 -2.55 -2.52
CA VAL A 8 -1.75 -1.28 -2.05
C VAL A 8 -1.69 -1.22 -0.53
N ASP A 9 -0.91 -0.28 0.00
CA ASP A 9 -0.95 0.21 1.39
C ASP A 9 -0.91 -0.89 2.46
N MET A 10 -0.10 -1.93 2.23
CA MET A 10 0.17 -2.98 3.22
C MET A 10 1.15 -2.51 4.31
N GLN A 11 0.85 -1.35 4.90
CA GLN A 11 1.65 -0.66 5.91
C GLN A 11 1.25 -1.08 7.32
N ASN A 12 2.17 -0.95 8.28
CA ASN A 12 1.95 -1.38 9.66
C ASN A 12 0.71 -0.73 10.30
N ASP A 13 0.45 0.55 10.04
CA ASP A 13 -0.70 1.27 10.60
C ASP A 13 -2.06 0.73 10.15
N PHE A 14 -2.17 0.24 8.91
CA PHE A 14 -3.41 -0.35 8.39
C PHE A 14 -3.62 -1.81 8.80
N ILE A 15 -2.59 -2.47 9.35
CA ILE A 15 -2.66 -3.89 9.72
C ILE A 15 -2.73 -4.07 11.23
N THR A 16 -1.81 -3.44 11.97
CA THR A 16 -1.68 -3.61 13.43
C THR A 16 -1.60 -2.30 14.21
N GLY A 17 -1.40 -1.16 13.54
CA GLY A 17 -1.26 0.14 14.18
C GLY A 17 -2.58 0.89 14.29
N SER A 18 -2.53 2.20 14.08
CA SER A 18 -3.62 3.12 14.43
C SER A 18 -4.94 2.87 13.71
N LEU A 19 -4.88 2.26 12.52
CA LEU A 19 -6.03 1.88 11.69
C LEU A 19 -6.08 0.37 11.42
N GLY A 20 -5.42 -0.43 12.25
CA GLY A 20 -5.33 -1.88 12.10
C GLY A 20 -6.67 -2.59 12.36
N THR A 21 -6.94 -3.62 11.56
CA THR A 21 -8.12 -4.48 11.71
C THR A 21 -7.74 -5.96 11.68
N LYS A 22 -8.65 -6.82 12.14
CA LYS A 22 -8.41 -8.28 12.11
C LYS A 22 -8.44 -8.81 10.68
N GLU A 23 -9.32 -8.25 9.86
CA GLU A 23 -9.46 -8.54 8.44
C GLU A 23 -8.18 -8.20 7.69
N ALA A 24 -7.53 -7.07 8.01
CA ALA A 24 -6.23 -6.70 7.44
C ALA A 24 -5.13 -7.72 7.82
N GLN A 25 -5.09 -8.16 9.08
CA GLN A 25 -4.16 -9.19 9.54
C GLN A 25 -4.38 -10.54 8.83
N ASP A 26 -5.65 -10.92 8.62
CA ASP A 26 -6.02 -12.21 8.02
C ASP A 26 -5.61 -12.33 6.54
N ILE A 27 -5.39 -11.21 5.83
CA ILE A 27 -4.94 -11.24 4.43
C ILE A 27 -3.42 -11.22 4.26
N VAL A 28 -2.63 -10.87 5.29
CA VAL A 28 -1.17 -10.69 5.18
C VAL A 28 -0.50 -11.89 4.53
N GLN A 29 -0.82 -13.11 4.98
CA GLN A 29 -0.21 -14.31 4.43
C GLN A 29 -0.60 -14.56 2.96
N LYS A 30 -1.82 -14.22 2.57
CA LYS A 30 -2.28 -14.36 1.17
C LYS A 30 -1.57 -13.36 0.27
N VAL A 31 -1.42 -12.11 0.71
CA VAL A 31 -0.66 -11.08 0.01
C VAL A 31 0.80 -11.49 -0.13
N LYS A 32 1.43 -12.00 0.93
CA LYS A 32 2.80 -12.52 0.88
C LYS A 32 2.98 -13.64 -0.15
N ASN A 33 2.01 -14.56 -0.21
CA ASN A 33 2.03 -15.64 -1.20
C ASN A 33 1.95 -15.08 -2.63
N LYS A 34 1.12 -14.04 -2.86
CA LYS A 34 1.02 -13.36 -4.16
C LYS A 34 2.30 -12.64 -4.56
N ILE A 35 2.90 -11.90 -3.64
CA ILE A 35 4.21 -11.25 -3.86
C ILE A 35 5.25 -12.30 -4.25
N THR A 36 5.32 -13.41 -3.52
CA THR A 36 6.26 -14.51 -3.80
C THR A 36 6.02 -15.14 -5.18
N GLU A 37 4.76 -15.28 -5.58
CA GLU A 37 4.36 -15.80 -6.89
C GLU A 37 4.90 -14.94 -8.03
N TYR A 38 4.71 -13.61 -7.93
CA TYR A 38 5.18 -12.64 -8.93
C TYR A 38 6.72 -12.53 -8.93
N GLN A 39 7.35 -12.51 -7.76
CA GLN A 39 8.80 -12.43 -7.63
C GLN A 39 9.48 -13.63 -8.31
N LYS A 40 8.95 -14.85 -8.12
CA LYS A 40 9.49 -16.07 -8.75
C LYS A 40 9.38 -16.06 -10.28
N ARG A 41 8.42 -15.34 -10.84
CA ARG A 41 8.27 -15.18 -12.29
C ARG A 41 9.13 -14.06 -12.86
N GLY A 42 9.74 -13.23 -12.01
CA GLY A 42 10.43 -12.02 -12.43
C GLY A 42 9.49 -10.92 -12.94
N ASP A 43 8.23 -10.96 -12.51
CA ASP A 43 7.23 -9.94 -12.83
C ASP A 43 7.46 -8.66 -12.02
N GLU A 44 6.87 -7.54 -12.46
CA GLU A 44 6.98 -6.27 -11.75
C GLU A 44 6.12 -6.28 -10.48
N ILE A 45 6.68 -5.76 -9.38
CA ILE A 45 5.98 -5.57 -8.12
C ILE A 45 6.14 -4.11 -7.71
N ILE A 46 5.02 -3.45 -7.43
CA ILE A 46 4.97 -2.06 -6.97
C ILE A 46 4.22 -2.04 -5.63
N PHE A 47 4.82 -1.46 -4.60
CA PHE A 47 4.13 -1.08 -3.38
C PHE A 47 3.65 0.36 -3.49
N THR A 48 2.39 0.61 -3.14
CA THR A 48 1.98 1.97 -2.78
C THR A 48 2.03 2.11 -1.26
N ARG A 49 2.37 3.32 -0.82
CA ARG A 49 2.32 3.72 0.58
C ARG A 49 1.53 5.00 0.68
N ASP A 50 0.44 4.94 1.42
CA ASP A 50 -0.18 6.14 1.90
C ASP A 50 0.84 6.92 2.74
N THR A 51 0.99 8.20 2.47
CA THR A 51 2.09 8.98 3.01
C THR A 51 1.59 10.34 3.46
N HIS A 52 1.62 10.54 4.78
CA HIS A 52 1.21 11.78 5.42
C HIS A 52 2.37 12.47 6.13
N GLN A 53 2.22 13.77 6.35
CA GLN A 53 3.19 14.62 7.03
C GLN A 53 2.75 14.90 8.48
N PRO A 54 3.66 15.37 9.37
CA PRO A 54 3.33 15.64 10.77
C PRO A 54 2.18 16.62 11.01
N ASP A 55 1.76 17.38 10.01
CA ASP A 55 0.60 18.28 10.04
C ASP A 55 -0.70 17.62 9.55
N TYR A 56 -0.75 16.28 9.44
CA TYR A 56 -1.88 15.49 8.95
C TYR A 56 -3.25 15.98 9.49
N LEU A 57 -3.35 16.25 10.79
CA LEU A 57 -4.60 16.68 11.43
C LEU A 57 -5.16 18.02 10.89
N ASN A 58 -4.33 18.83 10.22
CA ASN A 58 -4.75 20.08 9.58
C ASN A 58 -5.30 19.90 8.16
N THR A 59 -5.05 18.73 7.55
CA THR A 59 -5.50 18.40 6.19
C THR A 59 -7.01 18.19 6.12
N PRO A 60 -7.63 18.24 4.92
CA PRO A 60 -9.05 17.90 4.77
C PRO A 60 -9.39 16.48 5.22
N GLU A 61 -8.47 15.54 5.05
CA GLU A 61 -8.63 14.16 5.49
C GLU A 61 -8.52 14.06 7.01
N GLY A 62 -7.46 14.61 7.62
CA GLY A 62 -7.26 14.59 9.07
C GLY A 62 -8.40 15.24 9.86
N LYS A 63 -9.10 16.22 9.28
CA LYS A 63 -10.32 16.79 9.88
C LYS A 63 -11.52 15.83 9.87
N LYS A 64 -11.57 14.89 8.93
CA LYS A 64 -12.65 13.88 8.80
C LYS A 64 -12.28 12.56 9.49
N LEU A 65 -11.01 12.20 9.47
CA LEU A 65 -10.41 11.04 10.12
C LEU A 65 -9.29 11.53 11.06
N PRO A 66 -9.63 12.00 12.27
CA PRO A 66 -8.67 12.60 13.21
C PRO A 66 -7.83 11.55 13.94
N VAL A 67 -7.24 10.64 13.19
CA VAL A 67 -6.34 9.57 13.65
C VAL A 67 -5.07 9.68 12.81
N GLU A 68 -3.95 10.02 13.45
CA GLU A 68 -2.67 10.00 12.77
C GLU A 68 -2.32 8.57 12.36
N HIS A 69 -1.90 8.44 11.11
CA HIS A 69 -1.52 7.18 10.50
C HIS A 69 -0.55 7.45 9.36
N CYS A 70 0.27 6.47 9.02
CA CYS A 70 1.14 6.50 7.84
C CYS A 70 1.99 7.79 7.73
N ILE A 71 2.41 8.34 8.87
CA ILE A 71 3.27 9.53 8.92
C ILE A 71 4.67 9.13 8.43
N GLU A 72 5.18 9.85 7.45
CA GLU A 72 6.44 9.54 6.77
C GLU A 72 7.60 9.34 7.78
N GLY A 73 8.38 8.28 7.58
CA GLY A 73 9.52 7.93 8.43
C GLY A 73 9.17 7.22 9.75
N THR A 74 7.89 7.10 10.11
CA THR A 74 7.47 6.30 11.28
C THR A 74 7.45 4.80 10.98
N LYS A 75 7.44 3.96 12.02
CA LYS A 75 7.23 2.51 11.87
C LYS A 75 5.86 2.19 11.25
N GLY A 76 4.83 2.96 11.61
CA GLY A 76 3.47 2.80 11.09
C GLY A 76 3.39 2.94 9.57
N TRP A 77 4.18 3.86 9.00
CA TRP A 77 4.29 4.11 7.56
C TRP A 77 5.05 3.04 6.77
N GLN A 78 5.90 2.24 7.41
CA GLN A 78 6.65 1.20 6.70
C GLN A 78 5.72 0.08 6.21
N ILE A 79 6.08 -0.54 5.08
CA ILE A 79 5.45 -1.79 4.63
C ILE A 79 5.65 -2.85 5.73
N ALA A 80 4.64 -3.68 5.94
CA ALA A 80 4.66 -4.66 7.00
C ALA A 80 5.77 -5.71 6.82
N ASP A 81 6.34 -6.12 7.96
CA ASP A 81 7.52 -6.96 8.01
C ASP A 81 7.37 -8.24 7.17
N GLY A 82 8.34 -8.46 6.28
CA GLY A 82 8.43 -9.68 5.46
C GLY A 82 7.49 -9.72 4.25
N LEU A 83 6.93 -8.58 3.84
CA LEU A 83 6.30 -8.40 2.53
C LEU A 83 7.25 -7.83 1.48
N GLU A 84 8.23 -7.02 1.88
CA GLU A 84 9.16 -6.39 0.96
C GLU A 84 10.07 -7.42 0.26
N VAL A 85 10.40 -7.14 -1.01
CA VAL A 85 11.22 -7.99 -1.87
C VAL A 85 12.17 -7.17 -2.72
N ASP A 86 13.33 -7.76 -3.03
CA ASP A 86 14.36 -7.09 -3.84
C ASP A 86 13.83 -6.70 -5.23
N GLY A 87 14.17 -5.49 -5.66
CA GLY A 87 13.78 -4.95 -6.96
C GLY A 87 12.34 -4.42 -7.04
N ALA A 88 11.56 -4.48 -5.95
CA ALA A 88 10.25 -3.83 -5.90
C ALA A 88 10.37 -2.30 -6.03
N LYS A 89 9.36 -1.69 -6.65
CA LYS A 89 9.22 -0.24 -6.73
C LYS A 89 8.28 0.26 -5.64
N TYR A 90 8.48 1.50 -5.22
CA TYR A 90 7.68 2.14 -4.17
C TYR A 90 7.08 3.43 -4.71
N ILE A 91 5.82 3.67 -4.41
CA ILE A 91 5.11 4.90 -4.73
C ILE A 91 4.54 5.45 -3.42
N ASP A 92 5.05 6.61 -3.01
CA ASP A 92 4.51 7.37 -1.91
C ASP A 92 3.42 8.29 -2.45
N LYS A 93 2.18 8.05 -2.02
CA LYS A 93 1.02 8.82 -2.48
C LYS A 93 0.49 9.71 -1.34
N PRO A 94 0.18 10.99 -1.62
CA PRO A 94 -0.38 11.91 -0.64
C PRO A 94 -1.92 11.83 -0.54
N THR A 95 -2.53 10.92 -1.30
CA THR A 95 -3.98 10.75 -1.46
C THR A 95 -4.32 9.27 -1.54
N PHE A 96 -5.61 8.91 -1.38
CA PHE A 96 -6.07 7.51 -1.44
C PHE A 96 -5.63 6.76 -2.69
N GLY A 97 -5.86 7.32 -3.87
CA GLY A 97 -5.34 6.79 -5.13
C GLY A 97 -4.05 7.49 -5.56
N TRP A 98 -3.30 6.89 -6.49
CA TRP A 98 -2.17 7.54 -7.16
C TRP A 98 -2.60 8.10 -8.52
N THR A 99 -2.47 9.40 -8.72
CA THR A 99 -3.03 10.10 -9.89
C THR A 99 -2.20 9.97 -11.17
N HIS A 100 -1.00 9.38 -11.07
CA HIS A 100 -0.03 9.31 -12.16
C HIS A 100 0.02 7.93 -12.84
N TRP A 101 -0.99 7.06 -12.63
CA TRP A 101 -1.06 5.75 -13.32
C TRP A 101 -1.02 5.89 -14.84
N ASN A 102 -1.55 6.98 -15.40
CA ASN A 102 -1.53 7.26 -16.84
C ASN A 102 -0.13 7.58 -17.39
N ASP A 103 0.84 7.89 -16.52
CA ASP A 103 2.23 8.10 -16.93
C ASP A 103 2.96 6.75 -17.12
N ARG A 104 2.28 5.63 -16.86
CA ARG A 104 2.79 4.26 -17.00
C ARG A 104 1.91 3.48 -17.97
N THR A 105 2.50 2.45 -18.58
CA THR A 105 1.79 1.52 -19.46
C THR A 105 1.89 0.12 -18.88
N PHE A 106 0.76 -0.57 -18.81
CA PHE A 106 0.67 -1.93 -18.27
C PHE A 106 0.00 -2.85 -19.29
N GLU A 107 0.50 -4.08 -19.41
CA GLU A 107 -0.18 -5.13 -20.18
C GLU A 107 -1.33 -5.74 -19.35
N GLU A 108 -1.03 -6.11 -18.11
CA GLU A 108 -1.96 -6.71 -17.16
C GLU A 108 -1.58 -6.28 -15.73
N ILE A 109 -2.58 -5.93 -14.92
CA ILE A 109 -2.41 -5.53 -13.52
C ILE A 109 -3.25 -6.46 -12.64
N GLU A 110 -2.65 -6.96 -11.57
CA GLU A 110 -3.35 -7.52 -10.42
C GLU A 110 -3.14 -6.58 -9.23
N MET A 111 -4.20 -6.25 -8.51
CA MET A 111 -4.14 -5.39 -7.33
C MET A 111 -4.53 -6.18 -6.09
N VAL A 112 -3.74 -6.06 -5.03
CA VAL A 112 -4.01 -6.63 -3.71
C VAL A 112 -3.65 -5.59 -2.65
N GLY A 113 -4.36 -5.53 -1.53
CA GLY A 113 -4.00 -4.56 -0.49
C GLY A 113 -5.18 -4.07 0.33
N LEU A 114 -4.99 -2.89 0.92
CA LEU A 114 -5.89 -2.25 1.88
C LEU A 114 -6.15 -0.78 1.48
N CYS A 115 -7.29 -0.18 1.85
CA CYS A 115 -8.58 -0.82 2.10
C CYS A 115 -9.36 -0.96 0.77
N THR A 116 -10.14 -2.03 0.63
CA THR A 116 -10.86 -2.37 -0.60
C THR A 116 -11.78 -1.26 -1.11
N ASP A 117 -12.44 -0.55 -0.19
CA ASP A 117 -13.45 0.47 -0.45
C ASP A 117 -12.92 1.92 -0.45
N ILE A 118 -11.61 2.09 -0.28
CA ILE A 118 -10.94 3.40 -0.27
C ILE A 118 -9.76 3.39 -1.24
N CYS A 119 -8.57 2.93 -0.82
CA CYS A 119 -7.36 3.07 -1.64
C CYS A 119 -7.34 2.11 -2.83
N VAL A 120 -7.85 0.89 -2.68
CA VAL A 120 -7.83 -0.11 -3.78
C VAL A 120 -8.78 0.27 -4.93
N VAL A 121 -9.87 0.98 -4.63
CA VAL A 121 -10.86 1.42 -5.63
C VAL A 121 -10.55 2.80 -6.24
N SER A 122 -9.68 3.59 -5.60
CA SER A 122 -9.36 4.99 -5.97
C SER A 122 -8.24 5.09 -7.01
#